data_AF-A0A397UZY9-F1
#
_entry.id   AF-A0A397UZY9-F1
#
_cell.length_a   1.000
_cell.length_b   1.000
_cell.length_c   1.000
_cell.angle_alpha   90.00
_cell.angle_beta   90.00
_cell.angle_gamma   90.00
#
_symmetry.space_group_name_H-M   'P 1'
#
loop_
_entity.id
_entity.type
_entity.pdbx_description
1 polymer ?
#
loop_
_entity_poly.entity_id
_entity_poly.type
_entity_poly.pdbx_seq_one_letter_code
_entity_poly.pdbx_strand_id
1 'polypeptide(L)'
;MTIDGRKFNIVDKPGIFDTSKPNEEVFKEIAKTVQKSAHGIKAILFVFEAKRFTEEQKNALNGIKTFLGENALNYMIAVFSHATKKQNEDKDEMRKAWNPTVASFIGSIGNRQEQERIRQEQERIQREKEEEERRIRAKYEERLRREEKERADRAHQEELNRKKAEFEQRQREALALMENQIANMRSQVEHAHVQ
;
A
#
# COMPACT_ATOMS: atom_id res chain seq x y z
N MET A 1 9.86 -30.55 1.93
CA MET A 1 9.55 -30.92 0.53
C MET A 1 9.82 -29.73 -0.38
N THR A 2 10.20 -29.94 -1.64
CA THR A 2 10.36 -28.85 -2.62
C THR A 2 9.46 -29.12 -3.82
N ILE A 3 8.61 -28.17 -4.18
CA ILE A 3 7.76 -28.19 -5.39
C ILE A 3 8.09 -26.92 -6.18
N ASP A 4 8.41 -27.07 -7.47
CA ASP A 4 8.75 -25.96 -8.37
C ASP A 4 9.78 -24.97 -7.80
N GLY A 5 10.84 -25.52 -7.18
CA GLY A 5 11.91 -24.73 -6.57
C GLY A 5 11.55 -24.04 -5.25
N ARG A 6 10.30 -24.14 -4.78
CA ARG A 6 9.83 -23.58 -3.50
C ARG A 6 9.87 -24.63 -2.40
N LYS A 7 10.43 -24.27 -1.24
CA LYS A 7 10.46 -25.15 -0.05
C LYS A 7 9.12 -25.07 0.69
N PHE A 8 8.52 -26.22 0.93
CA PHE A 8 7.32 -26.40 1.73
C PHE A 8 7.62 -27.24 2.97
N ASN A 9 7.15 -26.76 4.11
CA ASN A 9 7.09 -27.54 5.34
C ASN A 9 5.67 -28.14 5.46
N ILE A 10 5.57 -29.46 5.34
CA ILE A 10 4.31 -30.17 5.54
C ILE A 10 4.30 -30.69 6.97
N VAL A 11 3.26 -30.34 7.71
CA VAL A 11 3.01 -30.89 9.03
C VAL A 11 1.82 -31.84 8.89
N ASP A 12 2.09 -33.14 8.90
CA ASP A 12 1.04 -34.15 8.94
C ASP A 12 0.61 -34.41 10.39
N LYS A 13 -0.71 -34.45 10.60
CA LYS A 13 -1.32 -34.64 11.92
C LYS A 13 -2.48 -35.62 11.79
N PRO A 14 -2.19 -36.93 11.72
CA PRO A 14 -3.23 -37.95 11.71
C PRO A 14 -4.03 -37.90 13.03
N GLY A 15 -5.35 -38.04 12.95
CA GLY A 15 -6.22 -38.19 14.12
C GLY A 15 -6.79 -36.90 14.73
N ILE A 16 -6.42 -35.70 14.26
CA ILE A 16 -6.95 -34.43 14.80
C ILE A 16 -8.47 -34.28 14.56
N PHE A 17 -9.03 -34.97 13.58
CA PHE A 17 -10.44 -34.84 13.19
C PHE A 17 -11.19 -36.17 13.10
N ASP A 18 -10.61 -37.25 13.62
CA ASP A 18 -11.15 -38.61 13.54
C ASP A 18 -12.09 -38.95 14.72
N THR A 19 -12.32 -37.99 15.63
CA THR A 19 -13.20 -38.15 16.78
C THR A 19 -14.53 -37.44 16.57
N SER A 20 -15.62 -38.11 16.97
CA SER A 20 -17.01 -37.60 16.90
C SER A 20 -17.24 -36.25 17.59
N LYS A 21 -16.27 -35.78 18.38
CA LYS A 21 -16.17 -34.42 18.93
C LYS A 21 -14.73 -33.91 18.75
N PRO A 22 -14.52 -32.70 18.20
CA PRO A 22 -13.26 -31.99 18.36
C PRO A 22 -13.02 -31.76 19.85
N ASN A 23 -11.96 -32.35 20.42
CA ASN A 23 -11.63 -32.14 21.82
C ASN A 23 -10.71 -30.90 21.98
N GLU A 24 -10.55 -30.39 23.20
CA GLU A 24 -9.68 -29.25 23.49
C GLU A 24 -8.22 -29.51 23.10
N GLU A 25 -7.79 -30.78 23.13
CA GLU A 25 -6.42 -31.19 22.80
C GLU A 25 -6.10 -31.01 21.31
N VAL A 26 -7.04 -31.36 20.43
CA VAL A 26 -7.01 -31.16 18.98
C VAL A 26 -6.77 -29.68 18.65
N PHE A 27 -7.51 -28.78 19.30
CA PHE A 27 -7.35 -27.35 19.11
C PHE A 27 -6.03 -26.83 19.65
N LYS A 28 -5.57 -27.36 20.78
CA LYS A 28 -4.25 -27.04 21.35
C LYS A 28 -3.11 -27.47 20.44
N GLU A 29 -3.24 -28.60 19.76
CA GLU A 29 -2.25 -29.05 18.76
C GLU A 29 -2.23 -28.15 17.52
N ILE A 30 -3.40 -27.74 17.02
CA ILE A 30 -3.52 -26.79 15.92
C ILE A 30 -2.87 -25.44 16.32
N ALA A 31 -3.20 -24.91 17.50
CA ALA A 31 -2.61 -23.66 18.01
C ALA A 31 -1.08 -23.73 18.13
N LYS A 32 -0.55 -24.84 18.68
CA LYS A 32 0.91 -25.08 18.74
C LYS A 32 1.53 -25.12 17.34
N THR A 33 0.82 -25.69 16.36
CA THR A 33 1.30 -25.78 14.97
C THR A 33 1.33 -24.41 14.30
N VAL A 34 0.29 -23.59 14.51
CA VAL A 34 0.25 -22.19 14.07
C VAL A 34 1.38 -21.39 14.72
N GLN A 35 1.57 -21.51 16.05
CA GLN A 35 2.60 -20.78 16.79
C GLN A 35 4.03 -21.14 16.34
N LYS A 36 4.28 -22.41 16.01
CA LYS A 36 5.57 -22.86 15.46
C LYS A 36 5.80 -22.45 14.00
N SER A 37 4.77 -21.96 13.33
CA SER A 37 4.85 -21.53 11.93
C SER A 37 5.27 -20.05 11.87
N ALA A 38 6.58 -19.79 11.76
CA ALA A 38 7.17 -18.44 11.77
C ALA A 38 6.56 -17.44 10.73
N HIS A 39 5.93 -17.95 9.67
CA HIS A 39 5.33 -17.14 8.59
C HIS A 39 3.80 -17.33 8.47
N GLY A 40 3.18 -17.93 9.48
CA GLY A 40 1.78 -18.36 9.48
C GLY A 40 1.50 -19.57 8.58
N ILE A 41 0.28 -20.10 8.65
CA ILE A 41 -0.18 -21.20 7.79
C ILE A 41 -0.55 -20.65 6.40
N LYS A 42 0.07 -21.19 5.35
CA LYS A 42 -0.21 -20.78 3.95
C LYS A 42 -1.39 -21.54 3.32
N ALA A 43 -1.60 -22.79 3.73
CA ALA A 43 -2.70 -23.61 3.31
C ALA A 43 -3.03 -24.65 4.39
N ILE A 44 -4.30 -24.96 4.54
CA ILE A 44 -4.83 -26.04 5.39
C ILE A 44 -5.43 -27.07 4.43
N LEU A 45 -4.90 -28.29 4.43
CA LEU A 45 -5.45 -29.38 3.62
C LEU A 45 -6.50 -30.10 4.45
N PHE A 46 -7.73 -30.18 3.94
CA PHE A 46 -8.78 -30.98 4.56
C PHE A 46 -9.11 -32.16 3.65
N VAL A 47 -8.79 -33.37 4.12
CA VAL A 47 -8.88 -34.59 3.32
C VAL A 47 -10.20 -35.29 3.57
N PHE A 48 -10.96 -35.50 2.51
CA PHE A 48 -12.20 -36.27 2.48
C PHE A 48 -11.95 -37.63 1.83
N GLU A 49 -12.71 -38.65 2.21
CA GLU A 49 -12.87 -39.83 1.37
C GLU A 49 -13.98 -39.60 0.34
N ALA A 50 -13.68 -39.79 -0.94
CA ALA A 50 -14.63 -39.57 -2.04
C ALA A 50 -15.80 -40.57 -2.08
N LYS A 51 -15.78 -41.60 -1.23
CA LYS A 51 -16.74 -42.72 -1.24
C LYS A 51 -17.95 -42.49 -0.33
N ARG A 52 -17.75 -41.94 0.87
CA ARG A 52 -18.82 -41.65 1.84
C ARG A 52 -18.43 -40.48 2.74
N PHE A 53 -19.32 -39.51 2.85
CA PHE A 53 -19.17 -38.41 3.79
C PHE A 53 -19.95 -38.72 5.07
N THR A 54 -19.24 -38.78 6.19
CA THR A 54 -19.79 -39.22 7.47
C THR A 54 -20.16 -38.03 8.38
N GLU A 55 -20.97 -38.26 9.41
CA GLU A 55 -21.32 -37.21 10.37
C GLU A 55 -20.10 -36.74 11.18
N GLU A 56 -19.07 -37.56 11.35
CA GLU A 56 -17.80 -37.18 11.97
C GLU A 56 -17.13 -36.04 11.18
N GLN A 57 -17.15 -36.11 9.84
CA GLN A 57 -16.57 -35.08 9.00
C GLN A 57 -17.32 -33.74 9.15
N LYS A 58 -18.65 -33.78 9.33
CA LYS A 58 -19.47 -32.59 9.60
C LYS A 58 -19.10 -31.93 10.93
N ASN A 59 -18.91 -32.71 11.98
CA ASN A 59 -18.51 -32.20 13.29
C ASN A 59 -17.10 -31.60 13.27
N ALA A 60 -16.17 -32.23 12.55
CA ALA A 60 -14.84 -31.69 12.32
C ALA A 60 -14.88 -30.35 11.60
N LEU A 61 -15.65 -30.23 10.51
CA LEU A 61 -15.80 -28.98 9.75
C LEU A 61 -16.38 -27.84 10.60
N ASN A 62 -17.39 -28.12 11.43
CA ASN A 62 -17.94 -27.12 12.34
C ASN A 62 -16.92 -26.71 13.42
N GLY A 63 -16.20 -27.67 14.00
CA GLY A 63 -15.15 -27.40 14.98
C GLY A 63 -14.04 -26.51 14.43
N ILE A 64 -13.57 -26.77 13.22
CA ILE A 64 -12.54 -25.95 12.56
C ILE A 64 -13.05 -24.53 12.30
N LYS A 65 -14.28 -24.38 11.80
CA LYS A 65 -14.88 -23.06 11.55
C LYS A 65 -15.00 -22.25 12.83
N THR A 66 -15.48 -22.85 13.91
CA THR A 66 -15.60 -22.19 15.22
C THR A 66 -14.24 -21.78 15.79
N PHE A 67 -13.21 -22.62 15.61
CA PHE A 67 -11.90 -22.38 16.22
C PHE A 67 -11.00 -21.44 15.43
N LEU A 68 -10.89 -21.64 14.11
CA LEU A 68 -10.01 -20.82 13.27
C LEU A 68 -10.70 -19.56 12.74
N GLY A 69 -12.02 -19.45 12.95
CA GLY A 69 -12.86 -18.37 12.42
C GLY A 69 -13.18 -18.56 10.94
N GLU A 70 -14.19 -17.82 10.45
CA GLU A 70 -14.64 -17.93 9.04
C GLU A 70 -13.51 -17.60 8.04
N ASN A 71 -12.58 -16.71 8.42
CA ASN A 71 -11.43 -16.34 7.59
C ASN A 71 -10.48 -17.51 7.32
N ALA A 72 -10.51 -18.58 8.12
CA ALA A 72 -9.68 -19.76 7.90
C ALA A 72 -10.08 -20.53 6.64
N LEU A 73 -11.35 -20.44 6.22
CA LEU A 73 -11.85 -21.05 4.99
C LEU A 73 -11.09 -20.54 3.76
N ASN A 74 -10.59 -19.30 3.81
CA ASN A 74 -9.76 -18.70 2.76
C ASN A 74 -8.40 -19.40 2.57
N TYR A 75 -7.98 -20.18 3.57
CA TYR A 75 -6.72 -20.94 3.55
C TYR A 75 -6.94 -22.44 3.38
N MET A 76 -8.19 -22.91 3.38
CA MET A 76 -8.52 -24.33 3.25
C MET A 76 -8.55 -24.79 1.80
N ILE A 77 -8.04 -26.00 1.57
CA ILE A 77 -8.12 -26.73 0.31
C ILE A 77 -8.73 -28.08 0.62
N ALA A 78 -9.88 -28.37 0.00
CA ALA A 78 -10.48 -29.69 0.04
C ALA A 78 -9.72 -30.66 -0.85
N VAL A 79 -9.34 -31.81 -0.31
CA VAL A 79 -8.64 -32.87 -1.01
C VAL A 79 -9.49 -34.13 -0.92
N PHE A 80 -9.75 -34.80 -2.04
CA PHE A 80 -10.55 -36.02 -2.07
C PHE A 80 -9.64 -37.23 -2.29
N SER A 81 -9.47 -38.04 -1.25
CA SER A 81 -8.78 -39.34 -1.31
C SER A 81 -9.74 -40.42 -1.82
N HIS A 82 -9.17 -41.52 -2.32
CA HIS A 82 -9.94 -42.70 -2.78
C HIS A 82 -10.98 -42.41 -3.87
N ALA A 83 -10.80 -41.31 -4.60
CA ALA A 83 -11.59 -40.96 -5.78
C ALA A 83 -11.38 -42.00 -6.90
N THR A 84 -12.47 -42.42 -7.54
CA THR A 84 -12.38 -43.25 -8.74
C THR A 84 -11.82 -42.44 -9.91
N LYS A 85 -11.30 -43.13 -10.93
CA LYS A 85 -10.82 -42.47 -12.16
C LYS A 85 -11.88 -41.53 -12.75
N LYS A 86 -13.13 -41.99 -12.81
CA LYS A 86 -14.27 -41.21 -13.31
C LYS A 86 -14.52 -39.94 -12.48
N GLN A 87 -14.45 -40.03 -11.14
CA GLN A 87 -14.59 -38.87 -10.26
C GLN A 87 -13.42 -37.86 -10.38
N ASN A 88 -12.22 -38.31 -10.75
CA ASN A 88 -11.09 -37.42 -11.01
C ASN A 88 -11.20 -36.70 -12.35
N GLU A 89 -11.80 -37.35 -13.36
CA GLU A 89 -11.98 -36.80 -14.71
C GLU A 89 -13.25 -35.94 -14.83
N ASP A 90 -14.28 -36.22 -14.03
CA ASP A 90 -15.59 -35.58 -14.06
C ASP A 90 -15.99 -35.01 -12.68
N LYS A 91 -16.06 -33.68 -12.59
CA LYS A 91 -16.46 -32.96 -11.37
C LYS A 91 -17.92 -33.22 -10.98
N ASP A 92 -18.80 -33.46 -11.94
CA ASP A 92 -20.21 -33.75 -11.64
C ASP A 92 -20.37 -35.18 -11.12
N GLU A 93 -19.55 -36.12 -11.59
CA GLU A 93 -19.46 -37.44 -10.98
C GLU A 93 -18.94 -37.38 -9.53
N MET A 94 -17.95 -36.53 -9.26
CA MET A 94 -17.48 -36.28 -7.89
C MET A 94 -18.59 -35.72 -6.99
N ARG A 95 -19.37 -34.76 -7.50
CA ARG A 95 -20.45 -34.10 -6.74
C ARG A 95 -21.58 -35.04 -6.35
N LYS A 96 -21.84 -36.11 -7.10
CA LYS A 96 -22.87 -37.11 -6.76
C LYS A 96 -22.60 -37.81 -5.43
N ALA A 97 -21.33 -37.87 -5.00
CA ALA A 97 -20.97 -38.44 -3.71
C ALA A 97 -21.26 -37.49 -2.53
N TRP A 98 -21.44 -36.18 -2.78
CA TRP A 98 -21.50 -35.16 -1.73
C TRP A 98 -22.84 -35.16 -0.99
N ASN A 99 -22.78 -35.08 0.34
CA ASN A 99 -23.96 -34.74 1.14
C ASN A 99 -24.14 -33.21 1.20
N PRO A 100 -25.32 -32.70 1.64
CA PRO A 100 -25.58 -31.25 1.68
C PRO A 100 -24.56 -30.45 2.53
N THR A 101 -24.05 -31.03 3.61
CA THR A 101 -23.05 -30.41 4.47
C THR A 101 -21.74 -30.16 3.72
N VAL A 102 -21.26 -31.17 3.00
CA VAL A 102 -20.03 -31.08 2.22
C VAL A 102 -20.21 -30.14 1.05
N ALA A 103 -21.35 -30.20 0.35
CA ALA A 103 -21.65 -29.27 -0.72
C ALA A 103 -21.63 -27.81 -0.23
N SER A 104 -22.21 -27.53 0.94
CA SER A 104 -22.17 -26.21 1.58
C SER A 104 -20.74 -25.80 1.97
N PHE A 105 -19.95 -26.72 2.55
CA PHE A 105 -18.55 -26.45 2.90
C PHE A 105 -17.70 -26.15 1.67
N ILE A 106 -17.79 -26.97 0.61
CA ILE A 106 -17.05 -26.77 -0.63
C ILE A 106 -17.45 -25.44 -1.30
N GLY A 107 -18.74 -25.07 -1.24
CA GLY A 107 -19.21 -23.75 -1.65
C GLY A 107 -18.55 -22.62 -0.85
N SER A 108 -18.37 -22.80 0.47
CA SER A 108 -17.77 -21.78 1.34
C SER A 108 -16.25 -21.59 1.15
N ILE A 109 -15.51 -22.60 0.68
CA ILE A 109 -14.07 -22.48 0.38
C ILE A 109 -13.80 -21.95 -1.05
N GLY A 110 -14.83 -21.89 -1.91
CA GLY A 110 -14.72 -21.62 -3.35
C GLY A 110 -14.54 -20.15 -3.74
N ASN A 111 -14.71 -19.20 -2.82
CA ASN A 111 -14.62 -17.76 -3.12
C ASN A 111 -13.18 -17.23 -3.28
N ARG A 112 -12.16 -18.08 -3.18
CA ARG A 112 -10.75 -17.67 -3.17
C ARG A 112 -10.32 -16.90 -4.43
N GLN A 113 -10.81 -17.31 -5.60
CA GLN A 113 -10.47 -16.64 -6.86
C GLN A 113 -11.10 -15.25 -6.97
N GLU A 114 -12.35 -15.11 -6.52
CA GLU A 114 -13.06 -13.82 -6.53
C GLU A 114 -12.49 -12.87 -5.48
N GLN A 115 -12.17 -13.37 -4.28
CA GLN A 115 -11.54 -12.58 -3.23
C GLN A 115 -10.14 -12.09 -3.63
N GLU A 116 -9.35 -12.94 -4.29
CA GLU A 116 -8.04 -12.54 -4.82
C GLU A 116 -8.18 -11.49 -5.94
N ARG A 117 -9.17 -11.63 -6.83
CA ARG A 117 -9.47 -10.60 -7.84
C ARG A 117 -9.87 -9.27 -7.20
N ILE A 118 -10.78 -9.29 -6.23
CA ILE A 118 -11.21 -8.09 -5.50
C ILE A 118 -10.03 -7.44 -4.78
N ARG A 119 -9.19 -8.24 -4.12
CA ARG A 119 -7.99 -7.75 -3.44
C ARG A 119 -7.01 -7.09 -4.41
N GLN A 120 -6.69 -7.75 -5.52
CA GLN A 120 -5.76 -7.20 -6.53
C GLN A 120 -6.29 -5.89 -7.12
N GLU A 121 -7.61 -5.81 -7.36
CA GLU A 121 -8.25 -4.59 -7.85
C GLU A 121 -8.21 -3.46 -6.81
N GLN A 122 -8.45 -3.74 -5.53
CA GLN A 122 -8.30 -2.74 -4.47
C GLN A 122 -6.86 -2.25 -4.33
N GLU A 123 -5.88 -3.16 -4.41
CA GLU A 123 -4.46 -2.79 -4.40
C GLU A 123 -4.07 -1.97 -5.64
N ARG A 124 -4.71 -2.19 -6.80
CA ARG A 124 -4.53 -1.37 -8.02
C ARG A 124 -5.08 0.04 -7.81
N ILE A 125 -6.34 0.16 -7.40
CA ILE A 125 -7.01 1.45 -7.14
C ILE A 125 -6.24 2.26 -6.09
N GLN A 126 -5.77 1.62 -5.02
CA GLN A 126 -5.01 2.31 -3.97
C GLN A 126 -3.69 2.87 -4.49
N ARG A 127 -2.95 2.10 -5.30
CA ARG A 127 -1.71 2.58 -5.93
C ARG A 127 -1.96 3.75 -6.87
N GLU A 128 -3.01 3.69 -7.69
CA GLU A 128 -3.37 4.77 -8.60
C GLU A 128 -3.71 6.07 -7.84
N LYS A 129 -4.46 5.97 -6.73
CA LYS A 129 -4.75 7.11 -5.85
C LYS A 129 -3.49 7.70 -5.24
N GLU A 130 -2.60 6.87 -4.70
CA GLU A 130 -1.34 7.33 -4.10
C GLU A 130 -0.41 7.99 -5.13
N GLU A 131 -0.36 7.48 -6.36
CA GLU A 131 0.40 8.10 -7.45
C GLU A 131 -0.20 9.44 -7.89
N GLU A 132 -1.52 9.54 -7.96
CA GLU A 132 -2.22 10.78 -8.30
C GLU A 132 -2.02 11.84 -7.21
N GLU A 133 -2.18 11.49 -5.94
CA GLU A 133 -1.91 12.38 -4.81
C GLU A 133 -0.45 12.86 -4.82
N ARG A 134 0.50 11.95 -5.07
CA ARG A 134 1.92 12.30 -5.18
C ARG A 134 2.16 13.27 -6.34
N ARG A 135 1.52 13.06 -7.49
CA ARG A 135 1.61 13.96 -8.66
C ARG A 135 1.04 15.35 -8.35
N ILE A 136 -0.13 15.42 -7.73
CA ILE A 136 -0.77 16.68 -7.35
C ILE A 136 0.13 17.44 -6.37
N ARG A 137 0.63 16.76 -5.34
CA ARG A 137 1.52 17.36 -4.34
C ARG A 137 2.81 17.88 -4.96
N ALA A 138 3.45 17.10 -5.83
CA ALA A 138 4.67 17.52 -6.52
C ALA A 138 4.45 18.78 -7.37
N LYS A 139 3.35 18.84 -8.14
CA LYS A 139 2.98 20.04 -8.93
C LYS A 139 2.75 21.26 -8.06
N TYR A 140 2.08 21.09 -6.91
CA TYR A 140 1.82 22.17 -5.99
C TYR A 140 3.12 22.71 -5.37
N GLU A 141 4.01 21.83 -4.93
CA GLU A 141 5.33 22.21 -4.41
C GLU A 141 6.19 22.91 -5.47
N GLU A 142 6.18 22.43 -6.71
CA GLU A 142 6.91 23.08 -7.81
C GLU A 142 6.40 24.50 -8.07
N ARG A 143 5.07 24.69 -8.08
CA ARG A 143 4.47 26.02 -8.25
C ARG A 143 4.85 26.95 -7.12
N LEU A 144 4.81 26.49 -5.86
CA LEU A 144 5.24 27.29 -4.71
C LEU A 144 6.71 27.71 -4.83
N ARG A 145 7.61 26.78 -5.15
CA ARG A 145 9.04 27.08 -5.36
C ARG A 145 9.24 28.12 -6.46
N ARG A 146 8.45 28.03 -7.54
CA ARG A 146 8.51 28.99 -8.65
C ARG A 146 8.03 30.37 -8.24
N GLU A 147 6.91 30.46 -7.53
CA GLU A 147 6.39 31.74 -7.02
C GLU A 147 7.35 32.40 -6.02
N GLU A 148 7.95 31.62 -5.12
CA GLU A 148 8.96 32.11 -4.18
C GLU A 148 10.19 32.66 -4.90
N LYS A 149 10.69 31.93 -5.90
CA LYS A 149 11.81 32.39 -6.73
C LYS A 149 11.47 33.67 -7.48
N GLU A 150 10.32 33.75 -8.12
CA GLU A 150 9.87 34.95 -8.84
C GLU A 150 9.67 36.15 -7.91
N ARG A 151 9.23 35.93 -6.66
CA ARG A 151 9.16 36.99 -5.63
C ARG A 151 10.56 37.45 -5.21
N ALA A 152 11.49 36.53 -4.98
CA ALA A 152 12.86 36.85 -4.63
C ALA A 152 13.57 37.64 -5.74
N ASP A 153 13.42 37.20 -7.00
CA ASP A 153 13.99 37.88 -8.16
C ASP A 153 13.43 39.30 -8.33
N ARG A 154 12.10 39.48 -8.16
CA ARG A 154 11.47 40.82 -8.17
C ARG A 154 11.98 41.72 -7.05
N ALA A 155 12.03 41.22 -5.82
CA ALA A 155 12.52 42.00 -4.67
C ALA A 155 13.98 42.42 -4.86
N HIS A 156 14.82 41.53 -5.39
CA HIS A 156 16.21 41.85 -5.69
C HIS A 156 16.33 42.95 -6.77
N GLN A 157 15.52 42.87 -7.83
CA GLN A 157 15.52 43.87 -8.90
C GLN A 157 15.03 45.24 -8.42
N GLU A 158 14.00 45.27 -7.57
CA GLU A 158 13.51 46.50 -6.94
C GLU A 158 14.59 47.16 -6.07
N GLU A 159 15.33 46.37 -5.28
CA GLU A 159 16.44 46.89 -4.47
C GLU A 159 17.56 47.47 -5.35
N LEU A 160 17.91 46.77 -6.44
CA LEU A 160 18.93 47.23 -7.38
C LEU A 160 18.53 48.57 -8.02
N ASN A 161 17.27 48.68 -8.46
CA ASN A 161 16.72 49.90 -9.04
C ASN A 161 16.69 51.04 -8.02
N ARG A 162 16.34 50.76 -6.76
CA ARG A 162 16.34 51.75 -5.68
C ARG A 162 17.74 52.29 -5.41
N LYS A 163 18.74 51.41 -5.29
CA LYS A 163 20.15 51.82 -5.11
C LYS A 163 20.67 52.64 -6.28
N LYS A 164 20.28 52.28 -7.51
CA LYS A 164 20.64 53.03 -8.71
C LYS A 164 20.04 54.44 -8.69
N ALA A 165 18.74 54.56 -8.37
CA ALA A 165 18.07 55.84 -8.24
C ALA A 165 18.67 56.72 -7.13
N GLU A 166 18.97 56.14 -5.96
CA GLU A 166 19.64 56.82 -4.85
C GLU A 166 21.03 57.35 -5.26
N PHE A 167 21.79 56.55 -6.01
CA PHE A 167 23.11 56.96 -6.51
C PHE A 167 23.00 58.10 -7.54
N GLU A 168 22.08 57.98 -8.51
CA GLU A 168 21.84 59.04 -9.50
C GLU A 168 21.38 60.34 -8.85
N GLN A 169 20.52 60.26 -7.83
CA GLN A 169 20.08 61.43 -7.06
C GLN A 169 21.26 62.09 -6.34
N ARG A 170 22.10 61.32 -5.63
CA ARG A 170 23.31 61.84 -4.97
C ARG A 170 24.26 62.51 -5.96
N GLN A 171 24.43 61.94 -7.15
CA GLN A 171 25.26 62.56 -8.19
C GLN A 171 24.69 63.90 -8.65
N ARG A 172 23.37 64.00 -8.88
CA ARG A 172 22.73 65.27 -9.26
C ARG A 172 22.85 66.33 -8.17
N GLU A 173 22.63 65.96 -6.92
CA GLU A 173 22.76 66.86 -5.77
C GLU A 173 24.19 67.39 -5.63
N ALA A 174 25.20 66.51 -5.75
CA ALA A 174 26.60 66.90 -5.72
C ALA A 174 26.98 67.85 -6.87
N LEU A 175 26.49 67.58 -8.09
CA LEU A 175 26.73 68.43 -9.26
C LEU A 175 26.17 69.84 -9.04
N ALA A 176 24.91 69.92 -8.59
CA ALA A 176 24.25 71.20 -8.32
C ALA A 176 24.97 72.01 -7.23
N LEU A 177 25.50 71.33 -6.21
CA LEU A 177 26.28 71.97 -5.15
C LEU A 177 27.59 72.55 -5.69
N MET A 178 28.26 71.82 -6.58
CA MET A 178 29.49 72.26 -7.24
C MET A 178 29.24 73.42 -8.20
N GLU A 179 28.15 73.39 -8.96
CA GLU A 179 27.74 74.51 -9.84
C GLU A 179 27.48 75.78 -9.04
N ASN A 180 26.75 75.70 -7.92
CA ASN A 180 26.53 76.83 -7.03
C ASN A 180 27.83 77.38 -6.43
N GLN A 181 28.77 76.51 -6.04
CA GLN A 181 30.10 76.95 -5.57
C GLN A 181 30.88 77.69 -6.68
N ILE A 182 30.88 77.18 -7.90
CA ILE A 182 31.53 77.82 -9.05
C ILE A 182 30.90 79.20 -9.32
N ALA A 183 29.57 79.30 -9.30
CA ALA A 183 28.87 80.57 -9.49
C ALA A 183 29.26 81.61 -8.42
N ASN A 184 29.31 81.20 -7.15
CA ASN A 184 29.74 82.07 -6.05
C ASN A 184 31.20 82.52 -6.22
N MET A 185 32.11 81.63 -6.58
CA MET A 185 33.51 81.98 -6.82
C MET A 185 33.67 82.96 -7.98
N ARG A 186 32.93 82.77 -9.09
CA ARG A 186 32.95 83.71 -10.23
C ARG A 186 32.51 85.12 -9.81
N SER A 187 31.42 85.23 -9.05
CA SER A 187 30.95 86.51 -8.52
C SER A 187 32.00 87.19 -7.61
N GLN A 188 32.69 86.43 -6.76
CA GLN A 188 33.77 86.96 -5.92
C GLN A 188 34.95 87.49 -6.74
N VAL A 189 35.32 86.80 -7.82
CA VAL A 189 36.41 87.22 -8.73
C VAL A 189 36.02 88.48 -9.52
N GLU A 190 34.77 88.59 -9.99
CA GLU A 190 34.27 89.79 -10.68
C GLU A 190 34.28 91.01 -9.75
N HIS A 191 33.90 90.84 -8.48
CA HIS A 191 33.97 91.93 -7.50
C HIS A 191 35.42 92.34 -7.14
N ALA A 192 36.40 91.44 -7.24
CA ALA A 192 37.80 91.73 -6.97
C ALA A 192 38.53 92.47 -8.11
N HIS A 193 37.98 92.53 -9.33
CA HIS A 193 38.57 93.24 -10.49
C HIS A 193 38.06 94.67 -10.69
N VAL A 194 37.16 95.17 -9.82
CA VAL A 194 36.55 96.51 -9.91
C VAL A 194 37.07 97.48 -8.83
N GLN A 195 38.14 97.11 -8.11
CA GLN A 195 38.89 97.98 -7.20
C GLN A 195 40.31 98.18 -7.71
#